data_AF-A0A3C0VJL3-F1
#
_entry.id   AF-A0A3C0VJL3-F1
#
_cell.length_a   1.000
_cell.length_b   1.000
_cell.length_c   1.000
_cell.angle_alpha   90.00
_cell.angle_beta   90.00
_cell.angle_gamma   90.00
#
_symmetry.space_group_name_H-M   'P 1'
#
loop_
_entity.id
_entity.type
_entity.pdbx_description
1 polymer ?
#
loop_
_entity_poly.entity_id
_entity_poly.type
_entity_poly.pdbx_seq_one_letter_code
_entity_poly.pdbx_strand_id
1 'polypeptide(L)'
;MPRTVWYEVVRRPDGSRAFAVHVVSEKPLEYGGGVGDINGDGRPDIIRPNAWFEAPADPRAGAWREHPLALGGAEDGTVDHVPQVWVYDVNADGRNDIITSSAHNRGIYWYEQLKDANAWTRHTIDDSWTQAHSLALADLDADGDLDLVAGKRFLAHNGGDPGAFDPLCVYWYELARGPAPVWTRHTVTAGEGIGSGMNIPVVDLDGDGDLDIVVTGKWGGPVWFENLMR
;
A
#
# COMPACT_ATOMS: atom_id res chain seq x y z
N MET A 1 -2.64 -16.08 -18.05
CA MET A 1 -1.77 -15.26 -17.18
C MET A 1 -2.64 -14.21 -16.52
N PRO A 2 -2.39 -13.81 -15.26
CA PRO A 2 -3.23 -12.83 -14.57
C PRO A 2 -3.19 -11.51 -15.34
N ARG A 3 -4.35 -10.86 -15.46
CA ARG A 3 -4.57 -9.61 -16.19
C ARG A 3 -5.27 -8.60 -15.27
N THR A 4 -5.19 -7.31 -15.57
CA THR A 4 -5.88 -6.30 -14.76
C THR A 4 -7.34 -6.23 -15.19
N VAL A 5 -8.24 -6.55 -14.26
CA VAL A 5 -9.69 -6.55 -14.47
C VAL A 5 -10.39 -5.94 -13.26
N TRP A 6 -11.59 -5.42 -13.48
CA TRP A 6 -12.54 -5.11 -12.40
C TRP A 6 -13.85 -5.86 -12.64
N TYR A 7 -14.57 -6.13 -11.55
CA TYR A 7 -15.80 -6.91 -11.58
C TYR A 7 -16.98 -6.02 -11.18
N GLU A 8 -18.07 -6.13 -11.93
CA GLU A 8 -19.31 -5.40 -11.67
C GLU A 8 -20.42 -6.36 -11.27
N VAL A 9 -21.14 -6.09 -10.18
CA VAL A 9 -22.37 -6.81 -9.87
C VAL A 9 -23.47 -6.38 -10.84
N VAL A 10 -23.93 -7.30 -11.68
CA VAL A 10 -25.01 -7.10 -12.66
C VAL A 10 -26.22 -7.96 -12.33
N ARG A 11 -27.40 -7.53 -12.76
CA ARG A 11 -28.65 -8.31 -12.67
C ARG A 11 -28.95 -8.97 -14.00
N ARG A 12 -29.19 -10.28 -14.00
CA ARG A 12 -29.61 -11.05 -15.16
C ARG A 12 -31.11 -10.84 -15.47
N PRO A 13 -31.58 -11.15 -16.69
CA PRO A 13 -33.00 -11.06 -17.05
C PRO A 13 -33.93 -11.88 -16.14
N ASP A 14 -33.43 -12.98 -15.56
CA ASP A 14 -34.16 -13.83 -14.61
C ASP A 14 -34.20 -13.28 -13.17
N GLY A 15 -33.63 -12.09 -12.93
CA GLY A 15 -33.57 -11.44 -11.63
C GLY A 15 -32.38 -11.86 -10.74
N SER A 16 -31.59 -12.86 -11.13
CA SER A 16 -30.40 -13.28 -10.38
C SER A 16 -29.23 -12.29 -10.52
N ARG A 17 -28.25 -12.36 -9.60
CA ARG A 17 -27.03 -11.53 -9.63
C ARG A 17 -25.88 -12.31 -10.26
N ALA A 18 -25.04 -11.61 -11.00
CA ALA A 18 -23.80 -12.14 -11.57
C ALA A 18 -22.69 -11.08 -11.51
N PHE A 19 -21.46 -11.49 -11.82
CA PHE A 19 -20.36 -10.55 -12.06
C PHE A 19 -20.08 -10.42 -13.55
N ALA A 20 -20.14 -9.20 -14.07
CA ALA A 20 -19.55 -8.86 -15.35
C ALA A 20 -18.06 -8.57 -15.14
N VAL A 21 -17.22 -9.01 -16.08
CA VAL A 21 -15.78 -8.79 -16.05
C VAL A 21 -15.43 -7.70 -17.05
N HIS A 22 -14.74 -6.68 -16.59
CA HIS A 22 -14.27 -5.58 -17.40
C HIS A 22 -12.73 -5.62 -17.44
N VAL A 23 -12.16 -5.65 -18.64
CA VAL A 23 -10.71 -5.75 -18.83
C VAL A 23 -10.11 -4.35 -18.91
N VAL A 24 -9.13 -4.08 -18.03
CA VAL A 24 -8.36 -2.84 -18.00
C VAL A 24 -7.10 -2.99 -18.83
N SER A 25 -6.40 -4.12 -18.67
CA SER A 25 -5.18 -4.44 -19.43
C SER A 25 -4.98 -5.94 -19.53
N GLU A 26 -4.68 -6.42 -20.73
CA GLU A 26 -4.31 -7.82 -21.00
C GLU A 26 -2.83 -8.13 -20.67
N LYS A 27 -2.00 -7.11 -20.41
CA LYS A 27 -0.58 -7.31 -20.05
C LYS A 27 -0.46 -8.00 -18.69
N PRO A 28 0.33 -9.07 -18.56
CA PRO A 28 0.44 -9.80 -17.32
C PRO A 28 1.30 -9.07 -16.28
N LEU A 29 0.87 -9.13 -15.03
CA LEU A 29 1.68 -8.83 -13.86
C LEU A 29 1.08 -9.58 -12.67
N GLU A 30 1.92 -10.22 -11.86
CA GLU A 30 1.47 -11.25 -10.91
C GLU A 30 1.46 -10.77 -9.46
N TYR A 31 1.81 -9.50 -9.22
CA TYR A 31 1.98 -8.96 -7.88
C TYR A 31 1.71 -7.46 -7.82
N GLY A 32 1.42 -7.00 -6.60
CA GLY A 32 1.21 -5.60 -6.27
C GLY A 32 -0.06 -5.00 -6.85
N GLY A 33 -0.74 -4.18 -6.05
CA GLY A 33 -1.95 -3.52 -6.49
C GLY A 33 -2.37 -2.40 -5.56
N GLY A 34 -2.91 -1.35 -6.17
CA GLY A 34 -3.52 -0.24 -5.46
C GLY A 34 -4.65 0.36 -6.26
N VAL A 35 -5.45 1.18 -5.58
CA VAL A 35 -6.49 2.00 -6.19
C VAL A 35 -6.44 3.38 -5.53
N GLY A 36 -6.57 4.44 -6.32
CA GLY A 36 -6.63 5.81 -5.85
C GLY A 36 -6.63 6.79 -7.01
N ASP A 37 -7.01 8.03 -6.76
CA ASP A 37 -7.06 9.08 -7.78
C ASP A 37 -5.64 9.63 -8.03
N ILE A 38 -4.91 9.11 -9.02
CA ILE A 38 -3.50 9.47 -9.22
C ILE A 38 -3.37 10.87 -9.84
N ASN A 39 -4.30 11.24 -10.73
CA ASN A 39 -4.22 12.47 -11.51
C ASN A 39 -5.08 13.62 -10.96
N GLY A 40 -5.80 13.41 -9.85
CA GLY A 40 -6.61 14.42 -9.17
C GLY A 40 -7.92 14.75 -9.89
N ASP A 41 -8.42 13.84 -10.74
CA ASP A 41 -9.62 14.07 -11.52
C ASP A 41 -10.92 13.56 -10.86
N GLY A 42 -10.81 13.07 -9.63
CA GLY A 42 -11.89 12.58 -8.80
C GLY A 42 -12.34 11.16 -9.13
N ARG A 43 -11.65 10.44 -10.03
CA ARG A 43 -11.96 9.04 -10.37
C ARG A 43 -10.87 8.11 -9.82
N PRO A 44 -11.24 6.95 -9.26
CA PRO A 44 -10.25 6.00 -8.76
C PRO A 44 -9.55 5.29 -9.92
N ASP A 45 -8.23 5.45 -10.00
CA ASP A 45 -7.36 4.76 -10.93
C ASP A 45 -6.91 3.42 -10.37
N ILE A 46 -6.45 2.51 -11.24
CA ILE A 46 -5.91 1.21 -10.84
C ILE A 46 -4.40 1.23 -10.98
N ILE A 47 -3.67 0.75 -9.98
CA ILE A 47 -2.22 0.84 -9.92
C ILE A 47 -1.61 -0.56 -9.85
N ARG A 48 -0.48 -0.72 -10.54
CA ARG A 48 0.42 -1.86 -10.48
C ARG A 48 1.86 -1.35 -10.37
N PRO A 49 2.79 -2.18 -9.88
CA PRO A 49 4.19 -1.79 -9.72
C PRO A 49 4.84 -1.13 -10.94
N ASN A 50 4.43 -1.50 -12.16
CA ASN A 50 5.02 -1.02 -13.40
C ASN A 50 4.14 -0.04 -14.21
N ALA A 51 2.91 0.21 -13.78
CA ALA A 51 1.98 1.09 -14.49
C ALA A 51 0.77 1.48 -13.63
N TRP A 52 0.21 2.66 -13.86
CA TRP A 52 -1.15 2.99 -13.42
C TRP A 52 -2.09 3.14 -14.62
N PHE A 53 -3.38 2.96 -14.37
CA PHE A 53 -4.43 2.99 -15.36
C PHE A 53 -5.43 4.06 -15.00
N GLU A 54 -5.44 5.11 -15.80
CA GLU A 54 -6.37 6.21 -15.67
C GLU A 54 -7.78 5.74 -16.01
N ALA A 55 -8.69 5.94 -15.07
CA ALA A 55 -10.09 5.61 -15.24
C ALA A 55 -10.73 6.55 -16.27
N PRO A 56 -11.43 6.04 -17.29
CA PRO A 56 -12.26 6.89 -18.13
C PRO A 56 -13.46 7.43 -17.35
N ALA A 57 -14.11 8.47 -17.87
CA ALA A 57 -15.33 9.03 -17.26
C ALA A 57 -16.46 7.99 -17.09
N ASP A 58 -16.56 7.02 -18.00
CA ASP A 58 -17.38 5.83 -17.84
C ASP A 58 -16.50 4.56 -17.92
N PRO A 59 -16.24 3.86 -16.79
CA PRO A 59 -15.41 2.67 -16.77
C PRO A 59 -16.00 1.47 -17.53
N ARG A 60 -17.28 1.51 -17.91
CA ARG A 60 -17.96 0.44 -18.67
C ARG A 60 -17.80 0.58 -20.18
N ALA A 61 -17.56 1.79 -20.68
CA ALA A 61 -17.53 2.08 -22.11
C ALA A 61 -16.25 2.77 -22.59
N GLY A 62 -15.58 3.49 -21.70
CA GLY A 62 -14.34 4.20 -22.01
C GLY A 62 -13.11 3.29 -21.98
N ALA A 63 -12.05 3.76 -22.63
CA ALA A 63 -10.75 3.10 -22.59
C ALA A 63 -9.94 3.59 -21.38
N TRP A 64 -9.36 2.64 -20.65
CA TRP A 64 -8.38 2.94 -19.60
C TRP A 64 -7.06 3.35 -20.25
N ARG A 65 -6.47 4.46 -19.81
CA ARG A 65 -5.18 4.94 -20.32
C ARG A 65 -4.05 4.47 -19.41
N GLU A 66 -3.13 3.69 -19.95
CA GLU A 66 -1.97 3.17 -19.22
C GLU A 66 -0.83 4.19 -19.22
N HIS A 67 -0.25 4.42 -18.06
CA HIS A 67 0.91 5.26 -17.84
C HIS A 67 2.00 4.48 -17.11
N PRO A 68 3.29 4.67 -17.45
CA PRO A 68 4.37 3.89 -16.86
C PRO A 68 4.61 4.26 -15.38
N LEU A 69 5.00 3.26 -14.59
CA LEU A 69 5.52 3.41 -13.22
C LEU A 69 6.72 2.48 -13.01
N ALA A 70 7.46 2.73 -11.94
CA ALA A 70 8.47 1.82 -11.43
C ALA A 70 8.52 1.88 -9.90
N LEU A 71 7.81 0.96 -9.25
CA LEU A 71 7.63 0.92 -7.80
C LEU A 71 8.39 -0.25 -7.15
N GLY A 72 8.84 -0.03 -5.92
CA GLY A 72 9.46 -1.02 -5.02
C GLY A 72 10.90 -1.44 -5.35
N GLY A 73 11.41 -1.09 -6.54
CA GLY A 73 12.77 -1.42 -6.96
C GLY A 73 13.84 -0.97 -5.96
N ALA A 74 14.93 -1.73 -5.83
CA ALA A 74 16.08 -1.31 -5.03
C ALA A 74 16.76 -0.06 -5.62
N GLU A 75 16.78 0.03 -6.95
CA GLU A 75 17.31 1.17 -7.71
C GLU A 75 16.17 2.06 -8.24
N ASP A 76 16.41 3.36 -8.37
CA ASP A 76 15.44 4.29 -8.96
C ASP A 76 15.05 3.87 -10.38
N GLY A 77 13.76 3.90 -10.69
CA GLY A 77 13.25 3.51 -12.00
C GLY A 77 13.17 1.99 -12.23
N THR A 78 13.38 1.17 -11.20
CA THR A 78 13.20 -0.29 -11.27
C THR A 78 11.93 -0.76 -10.55
N VAL A 79 11.40 -1.91 -10.97
CA VAL A 79 10.19 -2.52 -10.43
C VAL A 79 10.58 -3.69 -9.53
N ASP A 80 9.90 -3.83 -8.39
CA ASP A 80 9.98 -5.02 -7.53
C ASP A 80 8.57 -5.54 -7.20
N HIS A 81 8.50 -6.68 -6.53
CA HIS A 81 7.30 -7.16 -5.89
C HIS A 81 6.91 -6.20 -4.75
N VAL A 82 5.78 -5.54 -4.90
CA VAL A 82 5.22 -4.66 -3.88
C VAL A 82 3.93 -5.24 -3.29
N PRO A 83 3.58 -4.96 -2.03
CA PRO A 83 2.34 -5.42 -1.42
C PRO A 83 1.19 -4.44 -1.76
N GLN A 84 0.58 -3.80 -0.76
CA GLN A 84 -0.36 -2.70 -0.95
C GLN A 84 0.35 -1.50 -1.59
N VAL A 85 -0.35 -0.82 -2.49
CA VAL A 85 0.04 0.48 -3.03
C VAL A 85 -1.01 1.49 -2.60
N TRP A 86 -0.60 2.49 -1.82
CA TRP A 86 -1.46 3.54 -1.31
C TRP A 86 -1.28 4.83 -2.10
N VAL A 87 -2.33 5.63 -2.18
CA VAL A 87 -2.35 6.94 -2.85
C VAL A 87 -2.68 8.01 -1.83
N TYR A 88 -1.77 8.97 -1.65
CA TYR A 88 -1.90 10.02 -0.64
C TYR A 88 -0.98 11.20 -0.96
N ASP A 89 -1.41 12.44 -0.76
CA ASP A 89 -0.60 13.65 -0.93
C ASP A 89 0.33 13.83 0.28
N VAL A 90 1.54 13.26 0.22
CA VAL A 90 2.47 13.16 1.36
C VAL A 90 3.11 14.51 1.66
N ASN A 91 3.45 15.27 0.63
CA ASN A 91 4.14 16.57 0.77
C ASN A 91 3.18 17.78 0.81
N ALA A 92 1.87 17.54 0.88
CA ALA A 92 0.83 18.55 0.96
C ALA A 92 0.87 19.58 -0.19
N ASP A 93 1.24 19.14 -1.39
CA ASP A 93 1.37 20.00 -2.56
C ASP A 93 0.17 19.96 -3.52
N GLY A 94 -0.85 19.18 -3.15
CA GLY A 94 -2.10 19.03 -3.89
C GLY A 94 -2.02 18.01 -5.03
N ARG A 95 -0.91 17.28 -5.19
CA ARG A 95 -0.81 16.12 -6.09
C ARG A 95 -0.75 14.85 -5.25
N ASN A 96 -1.40 13.80 -5.72
CA ASN A 96 -1.41 12.54 -5.02
C ASN A 96 -0.13 11.76 -5.31
N ASP A 97 0.56 11.38 -4.24
CA ASP A 97 1.77 10.56 -4.27
C ASP A 97 1.42 9.08 -4.09
N ILE A 98 2.44 8.22 -4.18
CA ILE A 98 2.28 6.77 -4.00
C ILE A 98 3.15 6.28 -2.84
N ILE A 99 2.60 5.48 -1.93
CA ILE A 99 3.35 4.83 -0.84
C ILE A 99 3.32 3.31 -1.04
N THR A 100 4.48 2.66 -1.01
CA THR A 100 4.59 1.20 -1.04
C THR A 100 5.95 0.72 -0.52
N SER A 101 6.23 -0.57 -0.60
CA SER A 101 7.48 -1.19 -0.14
C SER A 101 7.99 -2.24 -1.12
N SER A 102 9.26 -2.61 -0.96
CA SER A 102 9.75 -3.88 -1.50
C SER A 102 9.35 -5.02 -0.57
N ALA A 103 8.51 -5.92 -1.08
CA ALA A 103 7.98 -7.04 -0.31
C ALA A 103 9.05 -8.10 -0.04
N HIS A 104 10.08 -8.22 -0.87
CA HIS A 104 11.11 -9.28 -0.74
C HIS A 104 12.53 -8.74 -0.49
N ASN A 105 12.72 -7.41 -0.47
CA ASN A 105 13.99 -6.78 -0.11
C ASN A 105 13.80 -5.78 1.04
N ARG A 106 14.76 -4.87 1.19
CA ARG A 106 14.68 -3.70 2.06
C ARG A 106 13.94 -2.58 1.33
N GLY A 107 13.28 -1.73 2.10
CA GLY A 107 12.78 -0.46 1.61
C GLY A 107 11.27 -0.33 1.68
N ILE A 108 10.89 0.78 2.30
CA ILE A 108 9.57 1.38 2.29
C ILE A 108 9.78 2.77 1.70
N TYR A 109 8.98 3.12 0.71
CA TYR A 109 9.18 4.28 -0.12
C TYR A 109 7.88 5.05 -0.30
N TRP A 110 8.00 6.36 -0.51
CA TRP A 110 6.98 7.13 -1.18
C TRP A 110 7.52 7.71 -2.49
N TYR A 111 6.64 7.91 -3.46
CA TYR A 111 6.95 8.37 -4.80
C TYR A 111 6.19 9.67 -5.02
N GLU A 112 6.94 10.77 -4.96
CA GLU A 112 6.44 12.12 -5.17
C GLU A 112 6.04 12.32 -6.62
N GLN A 113 4.79 12.68 -6.87
CA GLN A 113 4.35 13.07 -8.20
C GLN A 113 4.86 14.47 -8.51
N LEU A 114 5.64 14.63 -9.57
CA LEU A 114 6.10 15.95 -10.02
C LEU A 114 5.03 16.64 -10.88
N LYS A 115 5.21 17.94 -11.16
CA LYS A 115 4.27 18.72 -11.99
C LYS A 115 4.10 18.17 -13.41
N ASP A 116 5.09 17.46 -13.91
CA ASP A 116 4.93 16.62 -15.09
C ASP A 116 4.32 15.29 -14.64
N ALA A 117 3.07 15.03 -15.03
CA ALA A 117 2.20 13.96 -14.48
C ALA A 117 2.74 12.53 -14.64
N ASN A 118 3.88 12.34 -15.31
CA ASN A 118 4.57 11.06 -15.47
C ASN A 118 5.98 11.03 -14.87
N ALA A 119 6.40 12.10 -14.20
CA ALA A 119 7.70 12.19 -13.55
C ALA A 119 7.53 12.01 -12.03
N TRP A 120 8.37 11.16 -11.47
CA TRP A 120 8.27 10.73 -10.08
C TRP A 120 9.64 10.88 -9.40
N THR A 121 9.66 11.34 -8.15
CA THR A 121 10.86 11.29 -7.29
C THR A 121 10.62 10.29 -6.17
N ARG A 122 11.49 9.30 -6.03
CA ARG A 122 11.41 8.33 -4.94
C ARG A 122 12.08 8.88 -3.69
N HIS A 123 11.46 8.66 -2.55
CA HIS A 123 11.97 8.99 -1.22
C HIS A 123 11.89 7.75 -0.33
N THR A 124 12.90 7.54 0.50
CA THR A 124 12.95 6.42 1.45
C THR A 124 12.29 6.82 2.78
N ILE A 125 11.36 5.99 3.25
CA ILE A 125 10.77 6.06 4.59
C ILE A 125 11.62 5.23 5.57
N ASP A 126 11.90 3.97 5.23
CA ASP A 126 12.76 3.08 6.03
C ASP A 126 13.34 1.97 5.15
N ASP A 127 14.64 1.72 5.24
CA ASP A 127 15.34 0.63 4.56
C ASP A 127 16.13 -0.28 5.52
N SER A 128 15.94 -0.11 6.83
CA SER A 128 16.71 -0.80 7.86
C SER A 128 16.32 -2.27 8.06
N TRP A 129 15.17 -2.69 7.54
CA TRP A 129 14.62 -4.04 7.68
C TRP A 129 13.98 -4.54 6.37
N THR A 130 13.68 -5.84 6.31
CA THR A 130 13.24 -6.55 5.09
C THR A 130 11.89 -7.22 5.25
N GLN A 131 11.25 -7.53 4.12
CA GLN A 131 9.96 -8.24 4.04
C GLN A 131 8.77 -7.42 4.58
N ALA A 132 8.75 -6.13 4.24
CA ALA A 132 7.60 -5.25 4.46
C ALA A 132 6.45 -5.67 3.53
N HIS A 133 5.70 -6.70 3.92
CA HIS A 133 4.66 -7.35 3.10
C HIS A 133 3.25 -6.85 3.39
N SER A 134 3.10 -5.95 4.35
CA SER A 134 1.81 -5.40 4.74
C SER A 134 1.99 -3.97 5.17
N LEU A 135 1.21 -3.09 4.54
CA LEU A 135 1.17 -1.66 4.79
C LEU A 135 -0.28 -1.25 5.05
N ALA A 136 -0.50 -0.42 6.06
CA ALA A 136 -1.78 0.24 6.32
C ALA A 136 -1.56 1.75 6.49
N LEU A 137 -2.46 2.56 5.94
CA LEU A 137 -2.51 4.00 6.19
C LEU A 137 -3.69 4.35 7.09
N ALA A 138 -3.44 5.10 8.14
CA ALA A 138 -4.45 5.58 9.09
C ALA A 138 -3.88 6.74 9.92
N ASP A 139 -4.73 7.68 10.32
CA ASP A 139 -4.40 8.74 11.27
C ASP A 139 -4.40 8.15 12.70
N LEU A 140 -3.22 7.79 13.21
CA LEU A 140 -3.08 7.01 14.45
C LEU A 140 -2.97 7.87 15.70
N ASP A 141 -2.52 9.11 15.56
CA ASP A 141 -2.36 10.07 16.65
C ASP A 141 -3.36 11.25 16.60
N ALA A 142 -4.32 11.18 15.67
CA ALA A 142 -5.42 12.14 15.50
C ALA A 142 -4.95 13.56 15.15
N ASP A 143 -3.80 13.70 14.50
CA ASP A 143 -3.28 14.99 14.04
C ASP A 143 -3.84 15.43 12.68
N GLY A 144 -4.52 14.52 11.98
CA GLY A 144 -5.16 14.72 10.68
C GLY A 144 -4.33 14.29 9.48
N ASP A 145 -3.09 13.84 9.68
CA ASP A 145 -2.24 13.24 8.67
C ASP A 145 -2.34 11.70 8.73
N LEU A 146 -2.32 11.03 7.56
CA LEU A 146 -2.33 9.57 7.53
C LEU A 146 -0.91 9.04 7.75
N ASP A 147 -0.76 8.28 8.83
CA ASP A 147 0.47 7.58 9.16
C ASP A 147 0.55 6.21 8.51
N LEU A 148 1.75 5.63 8.51
CA LEU A 148 2.00 4.31 7.95
C LEU A 148 2.28 3.27 9.04
N VAL A 149 1.54 2.17 9.04
CA VAL A 149 1.90 0.95 9.78
C VAL A 149 2.48 -0.07 8.81
N ALA A 150 3.64 -0.62 9.15
CA ALA A 150 4.28 -1.68 8.39
C ALA A 150 4.80 -2.79 9.30
N GLY A 151 4.81 -4.02 8.80
CA GLY A 151 5.34 -5.15 9.55
C GLY A 151 6.11 -6.14 8.69
N LYS A 152 7.02 -6.86 9.34
CA LYS A 152 7.82 -7.92 8.74
C LYS A 152 7.02 -9.21 8.66
N ARG A 153 6.93 -9.76 7.45
CA ARG A 153 6.38 -11.10 7.24
C ARG A 153 7.42 -12.17 7.56
N PHE A 154 7.04 -13.12 8.41
CA PHE A 154 7.88 -14.27 8.73
C PHE A 154 8.10 -15.17 7.51
N LEU A 155 9.36 -15.34 7.10
CA LEU A 155 9.80 -16.21 6.00
C LEU A 155 8.89 -16.09 4.75
N ALA A 156 8.76 -14.88 4.21
CA ALA A 156 7.87 -14.55 3.11
C ALA A 156 8.09 -15.47 1.90
N HIS A 157 9.34 -15.64 1.46
CA HIS A 157 9.75 -16.69 0.51
C HIS A 157 10.57 -17.82 1.14
N ASN A 158 10.06 -18.39 2.25
CA ASN A 158 10.61 -19.61 2.84
C ASN A 158 12.11 -19.51 3.18
N GLY A 159 12.58 -18.33 3.58
CA GLY A 159 13.98 -18.09 3.95
C GLY A 159 14.89 -17.63 2.81
N GLY A 160 14.38 -17.46 1.58
CA GLY A 160 15.16 -17.00 0.43
C GLY A 160 15.41 -15.48 0.38
N ASP A 161 14.59 -14.70 1.08
CA ASP A 161 14.70 -13.24 1.09
C ASP A 161 15.87 -12.76 1.99
N PRO A 162 16.52 -11.63 1.69
CA PRO A 162 17.50 -11.03 2.58
C PRO A 162 16.92 -10.81 3.99
N GLY A 163 17.70 -11.12 5.03
CA GLY A 163 17.26 -10.92 6.41
C GLY A 163 16.01 -11.73 6.79
N ALA A 164 15.70 -12.83 6.09
CA ALA A 164 14.48 -13.60 6.34
C ALA A 164 14.37 -14.14 7.78
N PHE A 165 15.51 -14.35 8.43
CA PHE A 165 15.63 -14.82 9.81
C PHE A 165 15.95 -13.70 10.81
N ASP A 166 16.01 -12.44 10.36
CA ASP A 166 16.13 -11.31 11.27
C ASP A 166 14.87 -11.22 12.15
N PRO A 167 14.96 -10.62 13.35
CA PRO A 167 13.82 -10.49 14.25
C PRO A 167 12.57 -9.90 13.57
N LEU A 168 11.40 -10.44 13.93
CA LEU A 168 10.12 -9.89 13.50
C LEU A 168 9.86 -8.53 14.15
N CYS A 169 9.18 -7.66 13.42
CA CYS A 169 8.85 -6.31 13.87
C CYS A 169 7.53 -5.83 13.27
N VAL A 170 6.93 -4.88 13.97
CA VAL A 170 5.86 -4.00 13.50
C VAL A 170 6.23 -2.59 13.92
N TYR A 171 6.17 -1.67 12.97
CA TYR A 171 6.50 -0.26 13.14
C TYR A 171 5.33 0.61 12.70
N TRP A 172 5.17 1.72 13.40
CA TRP A 172 4.35 2.85 12.99
C TRP A 172 5.30 3.97 12.56
N TYR A 173 4.98 4.66 11.48
CA TYR A 173 5.71 5.80 10.95
C TYR A 173 4.75 6.98 10.96
N GLU A 174 4.93 7.84 11.95
CA GLU A 174 4.22 9.12 12.11
C GLU A 174 4.66 10.08 11.00
N LEU A 175 3.70 10.66 10.30
CA LEU A 175 3.94 11.60 9.22
C LEU A 175 3.56 13.01 9.66
N ALA A 176 4.57 13.86 9.84
CA ALA A 176 4.34 15.30 9.85
C ALA A 176 4.26 15.81 8.40
N ARG A 177 3.05 16.05 7.87
CA ARG A 177 2.90 16.54 6.48
C ARG A 177 3.29 18.00 6.34
N GLY A 178 3.67 18.31 5.11
CA GLY A 178 4.05 19.65 4.68
C GLY A 178 4.99 19.58 3.49
N PRO A 179 5.42 20.73 2.94
CA PRO A 179 6.26 20.78 1.74
C PRO A 179 7.63 20.09 1.89
N ALA A 180 8.02 19.75 3.12
CA ALA A 180 9.16 18.91 3.44
C ALA A 180 8.71 17.89 4.51
N PRO A 181 8.01 16.81 4.09
CA PRO A 181 7.40 15.88 5.03
C PRO A 181 8.46 15.13 5.82
N VAL A 182 8.15 14.81 7.08
CA VAL A 182 9.05 14.06 7.97
C VAL A 182 8.35 12.81 8.46
N TRP A 183 9.03 11.67 8.32
CA TRP A 183 8.58 10.39 8.84
C TRP A 183 9.34 10.04 10.13
N THR A 184 8.63 9.89 11.24
CA THR A 184 9.18 9.48 12.54
C THR A 184 8.78 8.04 12.85
N ARG A 185 9.76 7.16 13.01
CA ARG A 185 9.49 5.74 13.32
C ARG A 185 9.28 5.50 14.81
N HIS A 186 8.17 4.86 15.14
CA HIS A 186 7.83 4.30 16.44
C HIS A 186 7.83 2.77 16.42
N THR A 187 8.27 2.16 17.52
CA THR A 187 8.25 0.68 17.66
C THR A 187 6.95 0.24 18.30
N VAL A 188 6.14 -0.51 17.55
CA VAL A 188 4.97 -1.22 18.10
C VAL A 188 5.44 -2.52 18.76
N THR A 189 6.25 -3.32 18.05
CA THR A 189 6.95 -4.49 18.61
C THR A 189 8.20 -4.81 17.79
N ALA A 190 9.24 -5.33 18.43
CA ALA A 190 10.44 -5.82 17.76
C ALA A 190 11.12 -6.93 18.56
N GLY A 191 11.37 -8.07 17.91
CA GLY A 191 12.08 -9.22 18.51
C GLY A 191 11.26 -10.09 19.46
N GLU A 192 9.97 -9.82 19.60
CA GLU A 192 9.05 -10.58 20.45
C GLU A 192 8.41 -11.77 19.73
N GLY A 193 8.84 -12.04 18.49
CA GLY A 193 8.26 -13.09 17.64
C GLY A 193 6.93 -12.68 17.02
N ILE A 194 6.61 -11.38 17.00
CA ILE A 194 5.39 -10.83 16.41
C ILE A 194 5.77 -10.07 15.14
N GLY A 195 5.09 -10.39 14.03
CA GLY A 195 5.23 -9.72 12.74
C GLY A 195 3.88 -9.62 12.04
N SER A 196 3.87 -9.22 10.78
CA SER A 196 2.65 -9.08 9.99
C SER A 196 2.47 -10.16 8.94
N GLY A 197 1.28 -10.19 8.37
CA GLY A 197 0.80 -11.23 7.47
C GLY A 197 0.83 -10.73 6.04
N MET A 198 -0.36 -10.55 5.48
CA MET A 198 -0.56 -9.85 4.19
C MET A 198 -1.49 -8.64 4.36
N ASN A 199 -1.92 -8.35 5.59
CA ASN A 199 -2.81 -7.26 5.94
C ASN A 199 -2.55 -6.86 7.40
N ILE A 200 -2.77 -5.59 7.71
CA ILE A 200 -2.76 -4.99 9.05
C ILE A 200 -4.06 -4.19 9.17
N PRO A 201 -5.12 -4.73 9.79
CA PRO A 201 -6.28 -3.93 10.15
C PRO A 201 -5.89 -2.83 11.14
N VAL A 202 -6.30 -1.60 10.84
CA VAL A 202 -6.21 -0.46 11.73
C VAL A 202 -7.63 0.07 11.94
N VAL A 203 -8.15 -0.08 13.16
CA VAL A 203 -9.57 0.15 13.48
C VAL A 203 -9.73 0.37 14.98
N ASP A 204 -10.67 1.21 15.38
CA ASP A 204 -11.16 1.31 16.76
C ASP A 204 -11.85 -0.02 17.16
N LEU A 205 -11.14 -0.88 17.90
CA LEU A 205 -11.61 -2.23 18.20
C LEU A 205 -12.46 -2.28 19.47
N ASP A 206 -12.19 -1.42 20.44
CA ASP A 206 -12.88 -1.40 21.73
C ASP A 206 -13.97 -0.32 21.85
N GLY A 207 -14.02 0.61 20.89
CA GLY A 207 -15.03 1.65 20.76
C GLY A 207 -14.71 2.91 21.56
N ASP A 208 -13.47 3.14 21.97
CA ASP A 208 -13.08 4.29 22.78
C ASP A 208 -12.74 5.56 21.96
N GLY A 209 -12.62 5.39 20.63
CA GLY A 209 -12.47 6.45 19.65
C GLY A 209 -11.05 6.62 19.10
N ASP A 210 -10.06 5.87 19.60
CA ASP A 210 -8.74 5.79 18.98
C ASP A 210 -8.60 4.57 18.05
N LEU A 211 -7.63 4.59 17.14
CA LEU A 211 -7.42 3.50 16.19
C LEU A 211 -6.38 2.51 16.71
N ASP A 212 -6.77 1.24 16.79
CA ASP A 212 -5.90 0.15 17.20
C ASP A 212 -5.19 -0.53 16.03
N ILE A 213 -4.10 -1.24 16.34
CA ILE A 213 -3.38 -2.07 15.36
C ILE A 213 -3.64 -3.55 15.65
N VAL A 214 -4.13 -4.28 14.66
CA VAL A 214 -4.23 -5.74 14.70
C VAL A 214 -3.26 -6.35 13.71
N VAL A 215 -2.44 -7.30 14.14
CA VAL A 215 -1.56 -8.07 13.26
C VAL A 215 -1.82 -9.56 13.38
N THR A 216 -1.55 -10.26 12.29
CA THR A 216 -1.50 -11.72 12.24
C THR A 216 -0.34 -12.11 11.35
N GLY A 217 0.32 -13.24 11.58
CA GLY A 217 1.52 -13.63 10.86
C GLY A 217 1.51 -15.09 10.41
N LYS A 218 2.46 -15.45 9.53
CA LYS A 218 2.77 -16.88 9.25
C LYS A 218 3.29 -17.60 10.49
N TRP A 219 3.78 -16.83 11.46
CA TRP A 219 4.20 -17.26 12.77
C TRP A 219 3.32 -16.55 13.82
N GLY A 220 2.63 -17.33 14.66
CA GLY A 220 1.75 -16.80 15.71
C GLY A 220 0.27 -16.65 15.32
N GLY A 221 -0.55 -16.30 16.32
CA GLY A 221 -1.97 -15.96 16.16
C GLY A 221 -2.17 -14.44 16.00
N PRO A 222 -3.44 -13.97 15.97
CA PRO A 222 -3.70 -12.53 15.98
C PRO A 222 -3.19 -11.89 17.27
N VAL A 223 -2.59 -10.71 17.16
CA VAL A 223 -2.17 -9.85 18.27
C VAL A 223 -2.83 -8.50 18.07
N TRP A 224 -3.43 -7.98 19.13
CA TRP A 224 -4.01 -6.64 19.20
C TRP A 224 -3.07 -5.74 20.00
N PHE A 225 -2.75 -4.58 19.44
CA PHE A 225 -2.08 -3.48 20.10
C PHE A 225 -3.10 -2.37 20.29
N GLU A 226 -3.51 -2.20 21.54
CA GLU A 226 -4.42 -1.12 21.94
C GLU A 226 -3.68 0.21 21.87
N ASN A 227 -4.27 1.17 21.16
CA ASN A 227 -3.81 2.54 21.22
C ASN A 227 -4.34 3.15 22.53
N LEU A 228 -3.55 4.07 23.11
CA LEU A 228 -3.93 4.74 24.36
C LEU A 228 -3.84 6.27 24.19
N MET A 229 -3.61 6.72 22.96
CA MET A 229 -3.52 8.12 22.57
C MET A 229 -4.93 8.61 22.29
N ARG A 230 -5.36 9.64 23.05
CA ARG A 230 -6.70 10.22 22.97
C ARG A 230 -6.70 11.56 22.27
#